data_AF-A0A1X0T709-F1
#
_entry.id   AF-A0A1X0T709-F1
#
_cell.length_a   1.000
_cell.length_b   1.000
_cell.length_c   1.000
_cell.angle_alpha   90.00
_cell.angle_beta   90.00
_cell.angle_gamma   90.00
#
_symmetry.space_group_name_H-M   'P 1'
#
loop_
_entity.id
_entity.type
_entity.pdbx_description
1 polymer ?
#
loop_
_entity_poly.entity_id
_entity_poly.type
_entity_poly.pdbx_seq_one_letter_code
_entity_poly.pdbx_strand_id
1 'polypeptide(L)' 'MTSAEVLYRMPDHPTLLQTFFWQFEDLAPDYPRLKRFLDHWEREIEAIIHSVRVMHQGLISPKEIRIVKDGGQLH' A
#
# COMPACT_ATOMS: atom_id res chain seq x y z
N MET A 1 5.07 -2.03 -17.15
CA MET A 1 3.83 -2.29 -16.41
C MET A 1 4.09 -2.15 -14.91
N THR A 2 3.23 -1.47 -14.16
CA THR A 2 3.39 -1.20 -12.72
C THR A 2 2.23 -1.80 -11.93
N SER A 3 2.54 -2.39 -10.78
CA SER A 3 1.55 -2.92 -9.84
C SER A 3 1.93 -2.63 -8.40
N ALA A 4 0.96 -2.66 -7.51
CA ALA A 4 1.15 -2.60 -6.07
C ALA A 4 0.36 -3.68 -5.34
N GLU A 5 0.96 -4.24 -4.30
CA GLU A 5 0.32 -5.05 -3.27
C GLU A 5 0.20 -4.21 -2.00
N VAL A 6 -1.01 -3.99 -1.52
CA VAL A 6 -1.29 -3.30 -0.26
C VAL A 6 -1.75 -4.33 0.76
N LEU A 7 -0.94 -4.52 1.79
CA LEU A 7 -1.26 -5.36 2.94
C LEU A 7 -1.85 -4.48 4.03
N TYR A 8 -3.01 -4.84 4.57
CA TYR A 8 -3.73 -4.02 5.55
C TYR A 8 -4.48 -4.87 6.58
N ARG A 9 -4.96 -4.20 7.64
CA ARG A 9 -5.80 -4.76 8.70
C ARG A 9 -7.12 -4.01 8.76
N MET A 10 -8.21 -4.74 8.92
CA MET A 10 -9.51 -4.13 9.19
C MET A 10 -9.59 -3.72 10.67
N PRO A 11 -10.26 -2.60 11.00
CA PRO A 11 -10.35 -2.10 12.36
C PRO A 11 -11.15 -3.06 13.28
N ASP A 12 -12.15 -3.73 12.74
CA ASP A 12 -12.98 -4.72 13.45
C ASP A 12 -12.32 -6.11 13.55
N HIS A 13 -11.33 -6.41 12.70
CA HIS A 13 -10.58 -7.66 12.69
C HIS A 13 -9.05 -7.42 12.60
N PRO A 14 -8.44 -6.82 13.64
CA PRO A 14 -7.04 -6.37 13.59
C PRO A 14 -6.01 -7.50 13.54
N THR A 15 -6.42 -8.74 13.84
CA THR A 15 -5.56 -9.93 13.73
C THR A 15 -5.49 -10.48 12.30
N LEU A 16 -6.41 -10.08 11.43
CA LEU A 16 -6.46 -10.54 10.04
C LEU A 16 -5.65 -9.59 9.14
N LEU A 17 -4.72 -10.16 8.38
CA LEU A 17 -4.04 -9.45 7.31
C LEU A 17 -4.72 -9.76 5.97
N GLN A 18 -5.07 -8.70 5.23
CA GLN A 18 -5.66 -8.80 3.90
C GLN A 18 -4.79 -8.09 2.87
N THR A 19 -4.77 -8.64 1.65
CA THR A 19 -3.99 -8.09 0.53
C THR A 19 -4.92 -7.56 -0.55
N PHE A 20 -4.70 -6.31 -0.98
CA PHE A 20 -5.30 -5.71 -2.17
C PHE A 20 -4.23 -5.59 -3.26
N PHE A 21 -4.47 -6.21 -4.42
CA PHE A 21 -3.58 -6.14 -5.58
C PHE A 21 -4.14 -5.17 -6.62
N TRP A 22 -3.31 -4.26 -7.10
CA TRP A 22 -3.73 -3.25 -8.06
C TRP A 22 -2.67 -3.01 -9.14
N GLN A 23 -3.09 -3.05 -10.40
CA GLN A 23 -2.28 -2.69 -11.56
C GLN A 23 -2.64 -1.30 -12.06
N PHE A 24 -1.63 -0.47 -12.35
CA PHE A 24 -1.82 0.91 -12.78
C PHE A 24 -0.68 1.38 -13.68
N GLU A 25 -0.95 2.45 -14.42
CA GLU A 25 0.06 3.11 -15.25
C GLU A 25 0.70 4.25 -14.47
N ASP A 26 1.86 3.96 -13.88
CA ASP A 26 2.78 4.93 -13.30
C ASP A 26 4.20 4.56 -13.72
N LEU A 27 5.09 5.56 -13.75
CA LEU A 27 6.51 5.37 -13.97
C LEU A 27 7.29 5.57 -12.67
N ALA A 28 8.35 4.79 -12.51
CA ALA A 28 9.32 5.01 -11.44
C ALA A 28 10.11 6.31 -11.69
N PRO A 29 10.56 7.02 -10.65
CA PRO A 29 10.36 6.75 -9.22
C PRO A 29 9.13 7.47 -8.60
N ASP A 30 8.36 8.21 -9.39
CA ASP A 30 7.41 9.19 -8.84
C ASP A 30 6.08 8.59 -8.39
N TYR A 31 5.60 7.53 -9.06
CA TYR A 31 4.35 6.81 -8.73
C TYR A 31 3.16 7.71 -8.32
N PRO A 32 2.77 8.70 -9.15
CA PRO A 32 1.76 9.69 -8.77
C PRO A 32 0.35 9.12 -8.53
N ARG A 33 -0.07 8.05 -9.24
CA ARG A 33 -1.37 7.41 -8.99
C ARG A 33 -1.33 6.60 -7.69
N LEU A 34 -0.23 5.90 -7.42
CA LEU A 34 -0.08 5.18 -6.16
C LEU A 34 -0.18 6.14 -4.95
N LYS A 35 0.52 7.28 -5.01
CA LYS A 35 0.46 8.30 -3.94
C LYS A 35 -0.97 8.78 -3.68
N ARG A 36 -1.69 9.18 -4.74
CA ARG A 36 -3.10 9.60 -4.62
C ARG A 36 -4.00 8.52 -4.06
N PHE A 37 -3.77 7.26 -4.44
CA PHE A 37 -4.52 6.13 -3.91
C PHE A 37 -4.28 5.94 -2.41
N LEU A 38 -3.03 6.02 -1.96
CA LEU A 38 -2.70 5.91 -0.53
C LEU A 38 -3.25 7.09 0.28
N ASP A 39 -3.22 8.31 -0.28
CA ASP A 39 -3.84 9.49 0.33
C ASP A 39 -5.35 9.33 0.47
N HIS A 40 -6.01 8.75 -0.55
CA HIS A 40 -7.44 8.44 -0.50
C HIS A 40 -7.75 7.33 0.51
N TRP A 41 -6.93 6.27 0.55
CA TRP A 41 -7.06 5.20 1.53
C TRP A 41 -7.02 5.75 2.94
N GLU A 42 -6.04 6.60 3.27
CA GLU A 42 -5.92 7.20 4.60
C GLU A 42 -7.13 8.08 4.99
N ARG A 43 -7.78 8.71 4.01
CA ARG A 43 -8.91 9.61 4.26
C ARG A 43 -10.24 8.89 4.38
N GLU A 44 -10.46 7.87 3.56
CA GLU A 44 -11.79 7.29 3.34
C GLU A 44 -11.91 5.82 3.80
N ILE A 45 -10.79 5.12 4.02
CA ILE A 45 -10.78 3.70 4.37
C ILE A 45 -10.31 3.54 5.82
N GLU A 46 -11.17 3.04 6.70
CA GLU A 46 -10.86 2.82 8.13
C GLU A 46 -9.84 1.68 8.38
N ALA A 47 -9.34 1.05 7.33
CA ALA A 47 -8.37 -0.03 7.39
C ALA A 47 -6.92 0.47 7.48
N ILE A 48 -6.13 -0.13 8.37
CA ILE A 48 -4.75 0.28 8.64
C ILE A 48 -3.81 -0.43 7.65
N ILE A 49 -3.07 0.35 6.87
CA ILE A 49 -2.04 -0.18 5.97
C ILE A 49 -0.85 -0.69 6.79
N HIS A 50 -0.50 -1.97 6.61
CA HIS A 50 0.70 -2.58 7.16
C HIS A 50 1.92 -2.38 6.25
N SER A 51 1.77 -2.60 4.95
CA SER A 51 2.85 -2.43 3.97
C SER A 51 2.34 -2.26 2.55
N VAL A 52 3.12 -1.59 1.71
CA VAL A 52 2.88 -1.44 0.27
C VAL A 52 4.09 -1.95 -0.50
N ARG A 53 3.91 -2.86 -1.45
CA ARG A 53 4.99 -3.36 -2.32
C ARG A 53 4.71 -2.95 -3.76
N VAL A 54 5.66 -2.29 -4.41
CA VAL A 54 5.51 -1.83 -5.80
C VAL A 54 6.38 -2.70 -6.71
N MET A 55 5.77 -3.30 -7.72
CA MET A 55 6.49 -3.97 -8.81
C MET A 55 6.39 -3.13 -10.07
N HIS A 56 7.52 -2.89 -10.72
CA HIS A 56 7.57 -2.25 -12.03
C HIS A 56 8.48 -3.06 -12.94
N GLN A 57 8.00 -3.43 -14.12
CA GLN A 57 8.86 -3.99 -15.16
C GLN A 57 9.64 -2.86 -15.84
N GLY A 58 10.76 -2.47 -15.21
CA GLY A 58 11.85 -1.69 -15.78
C GLY A 58 13.17 -2.31 -15.31
N LEU A 59 14.32 -1.92 -15.88
CA LEU A 59 15.68 -2.48 -15.67
C LEU A 59 16.20 -2.51 -14.21
N ILE A 60 15.38 -2.14 -13.23
CA ILE A 60 15.69 -2.05 -11.80
C ILE A 60 14.69 -2.93 -11.05
N SER A 61 15.21 -3.88 -10.26
CA SER A 61 14.49 -4.86 -9.45
C SER A 61 13.31 -4.26 -8.64
N PRO A 62 12.29 -5.06 -8.27
CA PRO A 62 11.14 -4.57 -7.50
C PRO A 62 11.60 -3.81 -6.25
N LYS A 63 11.21 -2.54 -6.14
CA LYS A 63 11.56 -1.70 -4.99
C LYS A 63 10.47 -1.84 -3.93
N GLU A 64 10.82 -2.40 -2.78
CA GLU A 64 9.93 -2.46 -1.63
C GLU A 64 9.89 -1.08 -0.95
N ILE A 65 8.71 -0.47 -0.84
CA ILE A 65 8.52 0.78 -0.10
C ILE A 65 7.71 0.44 1.15
N ARG A 66 8.40 0.09 2.23
CA ARG A 66 7.74 -0.28 3.48
C ARG A 66 7.26 0.98 4.22
N ILE A 67 5.98 1.29 4.09
CA ILE A 67 5.30 2.29 4.93
C ILE A 67 4.62 1.52 6.07
N VAL A 68 5.18 1.61 7.28
CA VAL A 68 4.57 1.04 8.49
C VAL A 68 3.81 2.16 9.18
N LYS A 69 2.47 2.03 9.27
CA LYS A 69 1.67 2.82 10.20
C LYS A 69 1.21 1.89 11.32
N ASP A 70 1.95 1.91 12.43
CA ASP A 70 1.54 1.21 13.64
C ASP A 70 0.47 2.07 14.33
N GLY A 71 -0.80 1.83 13.99
CA GLY A 71 -1.95 2.44 14.65
C GLY A 71 -2.25 1.79 16.01
N GLY A 72 -1.20 1.48 16.78
CA GLY A 72 -1.34 0.87 18.10
C GLY A 72 -2.04 1.82 19.06
N GLN A 73 -3.36 1.66 19.22
CA GLN A 73 -4.01 2.04 20.47
C GLN A 73 -3.51 1.07 21.55
N LEU A 74 -2.53 1.53 22.32
CA LEU A 74 -2.20 0.95 23.61
C LEU A 74 -3.24 1.44 24.63
N HIS A 75 -4.05 0.49 25.10
CA HIS A 75 -4.82 0.46 26.36
C HIS A 75 -5.86 1.56 26.63
#